data_AF-A0A3B9A6X8-F1
#
_entry.id   AF-A0A3B9A6X8-F1
#
_cell.length_a   1.000
_cell.length_b   1.000
_cell.length_c   1.000
_cell.angle_alpha   90.00
_cell.angle_beta   90.00
_cell.angle_gamma   90.00
#
_symmetry.space_group_name_H-M   'P 1'
#
loop_
_entity.id
_entity.type
_entity.pdbx_description
1 polymer ?
#
loop_
_entity_poly.entity_id
_entity_poly.type
_entity_poly.pdbx_seq_one_letter_code
_entity_poly.pdbx_strand_id
1 'polypeptide(L)'
;MDGFFNTIQALLEPVVNLGALFMIFVVFTLIGLIVRLGPVRAIRNGLMIAVGFQGVYIIVDFFLAGVGPAATALTERFGGVFTYTDIGWGAYAAFAFGHPIAYAVIAISLAVNLLLIVTNLTDTLNLNIWDTWEATICALIMLALTNNVLAALIVAAGWCWVNLMVTDWYANKGYPEKFYGFKNIAFYQGFNVWWGMFAHAVSSLLDKLPFTSSAKFTPEYVQKRFGAIGEPAVLGGIIGLLMGIGAGFWWGDIVMLMIKLATALVLLPMMSGIVMQALVPVSEAAAAFMQARTKGKQLFIGVDPAIAVGHTSVLATTALMVPVYQSVNSSSAER
;
A
#
# COMPACT_ATOMS: atom_id res chain seq x y z
N MET A 1 -8.60 30.08 17.26
CA MET A 1 -8.13 28.82 16.63
C MET A 1 -9.30 27.86 16.43
N ASP A 2 -10.25 27.84 17.36
CA ASP A 2 -11.42 26.93 17.37
C ASP A 2 -12.32 27.01 16.13
N GLY A 3 -12.55 28.20 15.55
CA GLY A 3 -13.42 28.33 14.37
C GLY A 3 -12.88 27.67 13.09
N PHE A 4 -11.56 27.68 12.89
CA PHE A 4 -10.91 27.05 11.73
C PHE A 4 -10.89 25.52 11.88
N PHE A 5 -10.56 25.02 13.07
CA PHE A 5 -10.62 23.60 13.38
C PHE A 5 -12.04 23.05 13.29
N ASN A 6 -13.05 23.76 13.80
CA ASN A 6 -14.45 23.36 13.72
C ASN A 6 -14.95 23.31 12.27
N THR A 7 -14.51 24.23 11.41
CA THR A 7 -14.91 24.24 9.99
C THR A 7 -14.25 23.10 9.21
N ILE A 8 -12.95 22.85 9.45
CA ILE A 8 -12.25 21.72 8.83
C ILE A 8 -12.83 20.39 9.30
N GLN A 9 -13.10 20.26 10.60
CA GLN A 9 -13.72 19.07 11.16
C GLN A 9 -15.10 18.82 10.53
N ALA A 10 -15.97 19.84 10.46
CA ALA A 10 -17.29 19.69 9.85
C ALA A 10 -17.25 19.27 8.36
N LEU A 11 -16.20 19.67 7.63
CA LEU A 11 -16.01 19.28 6.22
C LEU A 11 -15.38 17.89 6.05
N LEU A 12 -14.45 17.52 6.93
CA LEU A 12 -13.68 16.27 6.81
C LEU A 12 -14.31 15.09 7.54
N GLU A 13 -15.04 15.31 8.64
CA GLU A 13 -15.64 14.26 9.46
C GLU A 13 -16.56 13.31 8.69
N PRO A 14 -17.46 13.79 7.80
CA PRO A 14 -18.24 12.90 6.93
C PRO A 14 -17.37 12.09 5.96
N VAL A 15 -16.27 12.67 5.48
CA VAL A 15 -15.37 12.06 4.49
C VAL A 15 -14.52 10.97 5.13
N VAL A 16 -13.99 11.23 6.33
CA VAL A 16 -13.16 10.30 7.10
C VAL A 16 -13.98 9.11 7.59
N ASN A 17 -15.20 9.34 8.08
CA ASN A 17 -16.07 8.26 8.58
C ASN A 17 -16.53 7.27 7.49
N LEU A 18 -16.54 7.68 6.22
CA LEU A 18 -16.89 6.81 5.09
C LEU A 18 -15.72 5.94 4.61
N GLY A 19 -14.50 6.18 5.09
CA GLY A 19 -13.33 5.33 4.88
C GLY A 19 -12.59 5.51 3.55
N ALA A 20 -11.59 4.65 3.33
CA ALA A 20 -10.63 4.73 2.22
C ALA A 20 -11.30 4.80 0.85
N LEU A 21 -12.27 3.92 0.60
CA LEU A 21 -12.91 3.77 -0.70
C LEU A 21 -13.72 4.99 -1.10
N PHE A 22 -14.40 5.63 -0.14
CA PHE A 22 -15.12 6.85 -0.39
C PHE A 22 -14.16 7.98 -0.76
N MET A 23 -13.04 8.12 -0.03
CA MET A 23 -12.01 9.10 -0.36
C MET A 23 -11.41 8.85 -1.75
N ILE A 24 -11.09 7.60 -2.08
CA ILE A 24 -10.62 7.22 -3.42
C ILE A 24 -11.66 7.63 -4.47
N PHE A 25 -12.92 7.22 -4.32
CA PHE A 25 -13.98 7.57 -5.26
C PHE A 25 -14.11 9.08 -5.49
N VAL A 26 -14.22 9.86 -4.41
CA VAL A 26 -14.42 11.31 -4.47
C VAL A 26 -13.20 12.00 -5.05
N VAL A 27 -12.00 11.71 -4.56
CA VAL A 27 -10.77 12.37 -5.00
C VAL A 27 -10.53 12.12 -6.48
N PHE A 28 -10.60 10.87 -6.95
CA PHE A 28 -10.39 10.57 -8.38
C PHE A 28 -11.50 11.10 -9.28
N THR A 29 -12.74 11.19 -8.79
CA THR A 29 -13.82 11.88 -9.50
C THR A 29 -13.53 13.37 -9.64
N LEU A 30 -13.12 14.05 -8.55
CA LEU A 30 -12.79 15.48 -8.55
C LEU A 30 -11.60 15.79 -9.45
N ILE A 31 -10.54 14.98 -9.40
CA ILE A 31 -9.40 15.10 -10.32
C ILE A 31 -9.89 14.96 -11.75
N GLY A 32 -10.71 13.94 -12.03
CA GLY A 32 -11.29 13.73 -13.36
C GLY A 32 -12.06 14.94 -13.89
N LEU A 33 -12.80 15.63 -13.02
CA LEU A 33 -13.50 16.87 -13.36
C LEU A 33 -12.53 18.03 -13.63
N ILE A 34 -11.53 18.22 -12.77
CA ILE A 34 -10.51 19.29 -12.88
C ILE A 34 -9.73 19.16 -14.19
N VAL A 35 -9.33 17.94 -14.57
CA VAL A 35 -8.58 17.65 -15.80
C VAL A 35 -9.48 17.58 -17.03
N ARG A 36 -10.77 17.94 -16.90
CA ARG A 36 -11.74 18.06 -18.00
C ARG A 36 -12.03 16.74 -18.74
N LEU A 37 -12.01 15.59 -18.06
CA LEU A 37 -12.51 14.33 -18.62
C LEU A 37 -14.03 14.37 -18.92
N GLY A 38 -14.75 15.32 -18.32
CA GLY A 38 -16.20 15.46 -18.43
C GLY A 38 -16.91 14.68 -17.32
N PRO A 39 -18.08 15.15 -16.86
CA PRO A 39 -18.67 14.71 -15.59
C PRO A 39 -18.99 13.22 -15.53
N VAL A 40 -19.60 12.67 -16.58
CA VAL A 40 -19.95 11.25 -16.64
C VAL A 40 -18.71 10.36 -16.64
N ARG A 41 -17.67 10.72 -17.40
CA ARG A 41 -16.42 9.96 -17.46
C ARG A 41 -15.63 10.05 -16.15
N ALA A 42 -15.62 11.22 -15.52
CA ALA A 42 -14.96 11.44 -14.24
C ALA A 42 -15.58 10.58 -13.13
N ILE A 43 -16.92 10.60 -12.99
CA ILE A 43 -17.64 9.79 -12.00
C ILE A 43 -17.44 8.30 -12.29
N ARG A 44 -17.57 7.87 -13.55
CA ARG A 44 -17.34 6.47 -13.94
C ARG A 44 -15.92 6.00 -13.61
N ASN A 45 -14.90 6.81 -13.91
CA ASN A 45 -13.51 6.45 -13.62
C ASN A 45 -13.25 6.39 -12.12
N GLY A 46 -13.69 7.40 -11.35
CA GLY A 46 -13.58 7.37 -9.89
C GLY A 46 -14.24 6.13 -9.29
N LEU A 47 -15.42 5.75 -9.79
CA LEU A 47 -16.13 4.55 -9.34
C LEU A 47 -15.35 3.27 -9.69
N MET A 48 -14.86 3.14 -10.93
CA MET A 48 -14.08 1.97 -11.36
C MET A 48 -12.76 1.82 -10.58
N ILE A 49 -12.11 2.93 -10.24
CA ILE A 49 -10.91 2.93 -9.38
C ILE A 49 -11.29 2.39 -7.99
N ALA A 50 -12.34 2.94 -7.36
CA ALA A 50 -12.80 2.48 -6.05
C ALA A 50 -13.24 1.01 -6.06
N VAL A 51 -13.93 0.55 -7.11
CA VAL A 51 -14.30 -0.87 -7.30
C VAL A 51 -13.07 -1.76 -7.39
N GLY A 52 -12.05 -1.35 -8.16
CA GLY A 52 -10.82 -2.13 -8.29
C GLY A 52 -10.06 -2.21 -6.96
N PHE A 53 -9.94 -1.11 -6.21
CA PHE A 53 -9.34 -1.11 -4.88
C PHE A 53 -10.12 -1.99 -3.89
N GLN A 54 -11.45 -1.91 -3.90
CA GLN A 54 -12.27 -2.78 -3.05
C GLN A 54 -12.10 -4.25 -3.40
N GLY A 55 -12.00 -4.58 -4.70
CA GLY A 55 -11.69 -5.92 -5.15
C GLY A 55 -10.34 -6.41 -4.62
N VAL A 56 -9.30 -5.57 -4.68
CA VAL A 56 -7.99 -5.87 -4.09
C VAL A 56 -8.11 -6.13 -2.58
N TYR A 57 -8.76 -5.25 -1.83
CA TYR A 57 -8.91 -5.41 -0.37
C TYR A 57 -9.65 -6.70 0.01
N ILE A 58 -10.77 -7.02 -0.65
CA ILE A 58 -11.51 -8.27 -0.41
C ILE A 58 -10.60 -9.49 -0.54
N ILE A 59 -9.75 -9.51 -1.58
CA ILE A 59 -8.90 -10.68 -1.84
C ILE A 59 -7.70 -10.69 -0.90
N VAL A 60 -7.14 -9.53 -0.53
CA VAL A 60 -6.08 -9.47 0.49
C VAL A 60 -6.59 -9.97 1.83
N ASP A 61 -7.79 -9.53 2.25
CA ASP A 61 -8.40 -10.01 3.50
C ASP A 61 -8.65 -11.51 3.46
N PHE A 62 -9.15 -12.02 2.33
CA PHE A 62 -9.32 -13.45 2.09
C PHE A 62 -7.99 -14.22 2.16
N PHE A 63 -6.91 -13.66 1.58
CA PHE A 63 -5.58 -14.22 1.63
C PHE A 63 -5.06 -14.29 3.07
N LEU A 64 -5.11 -13.16 3.80
CA LEU A 64 -4.63 -13.08 5.19
C LEU A 64 -5.43 -13.98 6.13
N ALA A 65 -6.74 -14.10 5.94
CA ALA A 65 -7.58 -15.02 6.70
C ALA A 65 -7.23 -16.51 6.44
N GLY A 66 -6.67 -16.83 5.27
CA GLY A 66 -6.13 -18.15 4.96
C GLY A 66 -4.76 -18.40 5.57
N VAL A 67 -3.84 -17.43 5.41
CA VAL A 67 -2.43 -17.57 5.82
C VAL A 67 -2.24 -17.45 7.32
N GLY A 68 -2.98 -16.54 7.98
CA GLY A 68 -2.80 -16.21 9.40
C GLY A 68 -2.78 -17.44 10.32
N PRO A 69 -3.82 -18.30 10.30
CA PRO A 69 -3.84 -19.52 11.12
C PRO A 69 -2.67 -20.47 10.83
N ALA A 70 -2.26 -20.61 9.56
CA ALA A 70 -1.13 -21.45 9.19
C ALA A 70 0.20 -20.88 9.69
N ALA A 71 0.36 -19.55 9.64
CA ALA A 71 1.53 -18.86 10.17
C ALA A 71 1.62 -18.98 11.70
N THR A 72 0.51 -18.83 12.43
CA THR A 72 0.47 -19.05 13.87
C THR A 72 0.84 -20.50 14.23
N ALA A 73 0.28 -21.49 13.55
CA ALA A 73 0.58 -22.90 13.81
C ALA A 73 2.03 -23.28 13.48
N LEU A 74 2.61 -22.73 12.41
CA LEU A 74 4.04 -22.86 12.10
C LEU A 74 4.90 -22.31 13.24
N THR A 75 4.50 -21.17 13.77
CA THR A 75 5.22 -20.49 14.84
C THR A 75 5.20 -21.27 16.15
N GLU A 76 4.05 -21.79 16.56
CA GLU A 76 3.92 -22.62 17.76
C GLU A 76 4.80 -23.88 17.67
N ARG A 77 5.00 -24.42 16.46
CA ARG A 77 5.80 -25.63 16.22
C ARG A 77 7.30 -25.36 16.13
N PHE A 78 7.70 -24.27 15.50
CA PHE A 78 9.11 -23.97 15.21
C PHE A 78 9.72 -22.91 16.14
N GLY A 79 8.94 -22.37 17.08
CA GLY A 79 9.35 -21.35 18.05
C GLY A 79 9.21 -19.94 17.48
N GLY A 80 8.29 -19.15 18.04
CA GLY A 80 8.10 -17.75 17.64
C GLY A 80 9.20 -16.83 18.16
N VAL A 81 9.55 -15.82 17.36
CA VAL A 81 10.58 -14.83 17.69
C VAL A 81 10.02 -13.47 18.13
N PHE A 82 8.71 -13.20 18.01
CA PHE A 82 8.10 -11.90 18.33
C PHE A 82 7.07 -11.98 19.46
N THR A 83 7.00 -10.99 20.35
CA THR A 83 6.03 -10.96 21.47
C THR A 83 4.67 -10.37 21.11
N TYR A 84 4.54 -9.74 19.94
CA TYR A 84 3.37 -8.96 19.57
C TYR A 84 2.73 -9.48 18.27
N THR A 85 1.41 -9.40 18.20
CA THR A 85 0.62 -9.81 17.03
C THR A 85 0.34 -8.59 16.14
N ASP A 86 0.56 -8.73 14.84
CA ASP A 86 0.13 -7.73 13.86
C ASP A 86 -1.39 -7.76 13.71
N ILE A 87 -2.05 -6.64 14.03
CA ILE A 87 -3.51 -6.47 13.96
C ILE A 87 -3.99 -5.97 12.58
N GLY A 88 -3.06 -5.78 11.64
CA GLY A 88 -3.32 -5.29 10.30
C GLY A 88 -3.45 -3.77 10.23
N TRP A 89 -3.09 -3.20 9.07
CA TRP A 89 -3.11 -1.74 8.85
C TRP A 89 -4.49 -1.11 9.02
N GLY A 90 -5.58 -1.85 8.72
CA GLY A 90 -6.95 -1.35 8.85
C GLY A 90 -7.31 -0.95 10.28
N ALA A 91 -6.87 -1.74 11.28
CA ALA A 91 -7.09 -1.43 12.69
C ALA A 91 -6.30 -0.19 13.12
N TYR A 92 -5.04 -0.08 12.70
CA TYR A 92 -4.24 1.13 12.95
C TYR A 92 -4.83 2.38 12.30
N ALA A 93 -5.32 2.27 11.06
CA ALA A 93 -5.94 3.39 10.36
C ALA A 93 -7.24 3.85 11.05
N ALA A 94 -8.08 2.90 11.48
CA ALA A 94 -9.28 3.21 12.25
C ALA A 94 -8.96 3.92 13.57
N PHE A 95 -7.92 3.46 14.29
CA PHE A 95 -7.45 4.12 15.49
C PHE A 95 -6.94 5.54 15.21
N ALA A 96 -6.14 5.71 14.15
CA ALA A 96 -5.59 7.01 13.75
C ALA A 96 -6.68 8.03 13.45
N PHE A 97 -7.64 7.65 12.60
CA PHE A 97 -8.74 8.51 12.18
C PHE A 97 -9.79 8.74 13.27
N GLY A 98 -9.84 7.88 14.29
CA GLY A 98 -10.69 8.08 15.46
C GLY A 98 -10.27 9.27 16.34
N HIS A 99 -9.04 9.78 16.20
CA HIS A 99 -8.57 10.92 16.98
C HIS A 99 -8.68 12.26 16.23
N PRO A 100 -9.18 13.35 16.85
CA PRO A 100 -9.37 14.65 16.18
C PRO A 100 -8.11 15.27 15.56
N ILE A 101 -6.92 14.90 16.04
CA ILE A 101 -5.64 15.35 15.46
C ILE A 101 -5.49 14.96 13.98
N ALA A 102 -6.18 13.89 13.54
CA ALA A 102 -6.16 13.43 12.16
C ALA A 102 -6.54 14.54 11.17
N TYR A 103 -7.53 15.37 11.49
CA TYR A 103 -7.94 16.49 10.64
C TYR A 103 -6.83 17.52 10.44
N ALA A 104 -6.09 17.82 11.52
CA ALA A 104 -4.94 18.71 11.46
C ALA A 104 -3.81 18.09 10.63
N VAL A 105 -3.55 16.80 10.80
CA VAL A 105 -2.53 16.06 10.05
C VAL A 105 -2.86 15.99 8.57
N ILE A 106 -4.11 15.74 8.17
CA ILE A 106 -4.55 15.78 6.77
C ILE A 106 -4.26 17.16 6.17
N ALA A 107 -4.70 18.23 6.83
CA ALA A 107 -4.51 19.59 6.36
C ALA A 107 -3.01 19.94 6.21
N ILE A 108 -2.18 19.55 7.18
CA ILE A 108 -0.73 19.72 7.14
C ILE A 108 -0.12 18.89 6.00
N SER A 109 -0.53 17.65 5.80
CA SER A 109 -0.02 16.76 4.74
C SER A 109 -0.25 17.38 3.36
N LEU A 110 -1.46 17.90 3.12
CA LEU A 110 -1.81 18.60 1.89
C LEU A 110 -1.00 19.89 1.73
N ALA A 111 -0.88 20.69 2.80
CA ALA A 111 -0.11 21.94 2.77
C ALA A 111 1.37 21.69 2.47
N VAL A 112 1.98 20.69 3.11
CA VAL A 112 3.37 20.27 2.87
C VAL A 112 3.52 19.81 1.42
N ASN A 113 2.62 18.97 0.90
CA ASN A 113 2.73 18.51 -0.48
C ASN A 113 2.65 19.67 -1.49
N LEU A 114 1.67 20.56 -1.36
CA LEU A 114 1.52 21.72 -2.23
C LEU A 114 2.73 22.67 -2.13
N LEU A 115 3.25 22.90 -0.92
CA LEU A 115 4.45 23.72 -0.70
C LEU A 115 5.66 23.12 -1.43
N LEU A 116 5.88 21.81 -1.31
CA LEU A 116 6.99 21.12 -1.98
C LEU A 116 6.87 21.17 -3.50
N ILE A 117 5.65 21.10 -4.04
CA ILE A 117 5.41 21.23 -5.49
C ILE A 117 5.75 22.65 -5.96
N VAL A 118 5.26 23.68 -5.26
CA VAL A 118 5.50 25.10 -5.63
C VAL A 118 6.98 25.47 -5.48
N THR A 119 7.68 24.91 -4.50
CA THR A 119 9.12 25.09 -4.29
C THR A 119 9.99 24.19 -5.17
N ASN A 120 9.37 23.35 -6.02
CA ASN A 120 10.05 22.37 -6.88
C ASN A 120 10.92 21.35 -6.14
N LEU A 121 10.57 21.03 -4.90
CA LEU A 121 11.22 19.98 -4.12
C LEU A 121 10.63 18.59 -4.37
N THR A 122 9.44 18.51 -4.96
CA THR A 122 8.83 17.24 -5.40
C THR A 122 8.12 17.39 -6.73
N ASP A 123 8.07 16.29 -7.46
CA ASP A 123 7.29 16.13 -8.68
C ASP A 123 6.01 15.30 -8.44
N THR A 124 5.78 14.85 -7.20
CA THR A 124 4.63 14.02 -6.84
C THR A 124 3.52 14.84 -6.21
N LEU A 125 2.35 14.86 -6.86
CA LEU A 125 1.10 15.33 -6.27
C LEU A 125 0.42 14.15 -5.59
N ASN A 126 0.46 14.11 -4.26
CA ASN A 126 -0.20 13.05 -3.51
C ASN A 126 -1.71 13.31 -3.45
N LEU A 127 -2.46 12.33 -3.94
CA LEU A 127 -3.93 12.36 -3.95
C LEU A 127 -4.51 11.31 -3.01
N ASN A 128 -3.65 10.48 -2.41
CA ASN A 128 -4.07 9.54 -1.39
C ASN A 128 -4.10 10.21 -0.01
N ILE A 129 -5.30 10.67 0.38
CA ILE A 129 -5.55 11.25 1.71
C ILE A 129 -5.67 10.14 2.77
N TRP A 130 -6.09 8.93 2.39
CA TRP A 130 -6.25 7.83 3.32
C TRP A 130 -4.93 7.50 4.03
N ASP A 131 -3.81 7.44 3.31
CA ASP A 131 -2.51 7.08 3.90
C ASP A 131 -1.90 8.13 4.86
N THR A 132 -2.60 9.24 5.11
CA THR A 132 -2.26 10.14 6.22
C THR A 132 -2.47 9.51 7.60
N TRP A 133 -3.13 8.33 7.68
CA TRP A 133 -3.29 7.58 8.92
C TRP A 133 -1.95 7.25 9.58
N GLU A 134 -0.90 6.97 8.82
CA GLU A 134 0.43 6.67 9.37
C GLU A 134 1.08 7.90 10.02
N ALA A 135 1.04 9.05 9.32
CA ALA A 135 1.51 10.31 9.87
C ALA A 135 0.72 10.68 11.14
N THR A 136 -0.57 10.35 11.16
CA THR A 136 -1.44 10.53 12.31
C THR A 136 -1.05 9.61 13.46
N ILE A 137 -0.75 8.33 13.22
CA ILE A 137 -0.21 7.43 14.25
C ILE A 137 1.10 7.98 14.84
N CYS A 138 2.03 8.44 14.00
CA CYS A 138 3.28 9.03 14.48
C CYS A 138 3.04 10.28 15.34
N ALA A 139 2.09 11.13 14.95
CA ALA A 139 1.67 12.29 15.75
C ALA A 139 1.03 11.86 17.08
N LEU A 140 0.19 10.82 17.07
CA LEU A 140 -0.45 10.31 18.29
C LEU A 140 0.57 9.74 19.28
N ILE A 141 1.58 9.01 18.79
CA ILE A 141 2.68 8.53 19.62
C ILE A 141 3.41 9.72 20.27
N MET A 142 3.75 10.74 19.47
CA MET A 142 4.41 11.94 20.00
C MET A 142 3.56 12.71 21.00
N LEU A 143 2.24 12.80 20.74
CA LEU A 143 1.29 13.41 21.66
C LEU A 143 1.23 12.63 22.97
N ALA A 144 1.17 11.30 22.92
CA ALA A 144 1.14 10.46 24.10
C ALA A 144 2.43 10.57 24.94
N LEU A 145 3.59 10.70 24.29
CA LEU A 145 4.88 10.81 24.98
C LEU A 145 5.16 12.19 25.57
N THR A 146 4.69 13.26 24.93
CA THR A 146 5.08 14.64 25.27
C THR A 146 3.94 15.52 25.78
N ASN A 147 2.70 15.07 25.61
CA ASN A 147 1.48 15.84 25.83
C ASN A 147 1.47 17.21 25.09
N ASN A 148 2.23 17.32 23.99
CA ASN A 148 2.40 18.56 23.24
C ASN A 148 1.90 18.40 21.79
N VAL A 149 0.77 19.06 21.51
CA VAL A 149 0.13 19.04 20.19
C VAL A 149 1.03 19.62 19.10
N LEU A 150 1.75 20.72 19.38
CA LEU A 150 2.63 21.32 18.38
C LEU A 150 3.77 20.37 18.00
N ALA A 151 4.37 19.69 18.98
CA ALA A 151 5.40 18.70 18.72
C ALA A 151 4.87 17.54 17.86
N ALA A 152 3.66 17.05 18.16
CA ALA A 152 3.00 16.02 17.37
C ALA A 152 2.77 16.45 15.91
N LEU A 153 2.29 17.68 15.68
CA LEU A 153 2.05 18.22 14.34
C LEU A 153 3.35 18.44 13.55
N ILE A 154 4.44 18.87 14.22
CA ILE A 154 5.77 18.99 13.59
C ILE A 154 6.26 17.61 13.13
N VAL A 155 6.08 16.57 13.95
CA VAL A 155 6.47 15.20 13.58
C VAL A 155 5.63 14.67 12.41
N ALA A 156 4.31 14.91 12.40
CA ALA A 156 3.49 14.57 11.24
C ALA A 156 3.93 15.29 9.96
N ALA A 157 4.24 16.59 10.04
CA ALA A 157 4.75 17.35 8.89
C ALA A 157 6.07 16.77 8.37
N GLY A 158 7.00 16.44 9.27
CA GLY A 158 8.27 15.80 8.95
C GLY A 158 8.09 14.42 8.31
N TRP A 159 7.18 13.60 8.85
CA TRP A 159 6.83 12.30 8.28
C TRP A 159 6.31 12.44 6.84
N CYS A 160 5.38 13.36 6.61
CA CYS A 160 4.84 13.62 5.28
C CYS A 160 5.91 14.11 4.31
N TRP A 161 6.78 15.02 4.76
CA TRP A 161 7.89 15.51 3.95
C TRP A 161 8.82 14.38 3.53
N VAL A 162 9.29 13.57 4.47
CA VAL A 162 10.18 12.44 4.17
C VAL A 162 9.50 11.43 3.25
N ASN A 163 8.25 11.05 3.55
CA ASN A 163 7.50 10.13 2.72
C ASN A 163 7.37 10.63 1.27
N LEU A 164 7.06 11.91 1.08
CA LEU A 164 6.96 12.51 -0.25
C LEU A 164 8.30 12.50 -0.98
N MET A 165 9.39 12.92 -0.33
CA MET A 165 10.72 12.95 -0.96
C MET A 165 11.16 11.57 -1.44
N VAL A 166 10.92 10.54 -0.63
CA VAL A 166 11.34 9.18 -0.96
C VAL A 166 10.37 8.56 -1.99
N THR A 167 9.06 8.84 -1.90
CA THR A 167 8.07 8.48 -2.93
C THR A 167 8.48 9.03 -4.29
N ASP A 168 8.81 10.32 -4.34
CA ASP A 168 9.22 11.02 -5.55
C ASP A 168 10.53 10.46 -6.12
N TRP A 169 11.46 10.10 -5.24
CA TRP A 169 12.70 9.44 -5.61
C TRP A 169 12.46 8.07 -6.28
N TYR A 170 11.55 7.24 -5.77
CA TYR A 170 11.19 5.97 -6.41
C TYR A 170 10.51 6.16 -7.76
N ALA A 171 9.60 7.13 -7.85
CA ALA A 171 8.90 7.46 -9.08
C ALA A 171 9.90 7.92 -10.16
N ASN A 172 10.83 8.80 -9.81
CA ASN A 172 11.89 9.27 -10.69
C ASN A 172 12.88 8.18 -11.12
N LYS A 173 13.16 7.18 -10.27
CA LYS A 173 13.92 5.98 -10.68
C LYS A 173 13.15 5.07 -11.64
N GLY A 174 11.83 5.24 -11.73
CA GLY A 174 10.94 4.50 -12.60
C GLY A 174 10.58 3.12 -12.05
N TYR A 175 10.61 2.90 -10.73
CA TYR A 175 10.18 1.61 -10.16
C TYR A 175 8.69 1.29 -10.44
N PRO A 176 7.74 2.23 -10.28
CA PRO A 176 6.34 1.97 -10.61
C PRO A 176 6.14 1.58 -12.08
N GLU A 177 6.84 2.23 -13.00
CA GLU A 177 6.71 1.97 -14.44
C GLU A 177 7.44 0.69 -14.88
N LYS A 178 8.72 0.53 -14.51
CA LYS A 178 9.56 -0.58 -15.01
C LYS A 178 9.13 -1.95 -14.47
N PHE A 179 8.68 -1.99 -13.22
CA PHE A 179 8.33 -3.26 -12.56
C PHE A 179 6.83 -3.56 -12.63
N TYR A 180 5.99 -2.54 -12.46
CA TYR A 180 4.54 -2.73 -12.37
C TYR A 180 3.76 -2.20 -13.58
N GLY A 181 4.38 -1.44 -14.48
CA GLY A 181 3.73 -0.85 -15.65
C GLY A 181 2.91 0.41 -15.36
N PHE A 182 2.97 0.96 -14.14
CA PHE A 182 2.21 2.17 -13.78
C PHE A 182 2.96 3.43 -14.19
N LYS A 183 2.63 3.96 -15.37
CA LYS A 183 3.20 5.19 -15.91
C LYS A 183 2.66 6.44 -15.20
N ASN A 184 3.54 7.40 -14.91
CA ASN A 184 3.21 8.67 -14.22
C ASN A 184 2.55 8.50 -12.84
N ILE A 185 2.75 7.34 -12.21
CA ILE A 185 2.24 7.04 -10.87
C ILE A 185 3.41 6.99 -9.89
N ALA A 186 3.18 7.48 -8.68
CA ALA A 186 4.06 7.29 -7.54
C ALA A 186 3.31 6.55 -6.42
N PHE A 187 3.98 5.65 -5.73
CA PHE A 187 3.40 4.91 -4.62
C PHE A 187 3.63 5.65 -3.30
N TYR A 188 2.60 6.33 -2.83
CA TYR A 188 2.63 7.09 -1.58
C TYR A 188 1.95 6.29 -0.48
N GLN A 189 2.77 5.70 0.39
CA GLN A 189 2.40 5.11 1.68
C GLN A 189 3.71 4.95 2.45
N GLY A 190 3.78 5.43 3.69
CA GLY A 190 5.01 5.41 4.48
C GLY A 190 5.54 4.01 4.71
N PHE A 191 4.72 3.00 5.06
CA PHE A 191 5.24 1.64 5.21
C PHE A 191 5.96 1.15 3.94
N ASN A 192 5.33 1.29 2.77
CA ASN A 192 5.96 1.00 1.48
C ASN A 192 7.24 1.81 1.28
N VAL A 193 7.22 3.10 1.61
CA VAL A 193 8.33 4.00 1.37
C VAL A 193 9.55 3.69 2.24
N TRP A 194 9.35 3.45 3.54
CA TRP A 194 10.39 3.12 4.51
C TRP A 194 10.98 1.74 4.25
N TRP A 195 10.14 0.72 4.04
CA TRP A 195 10.62 -0.62 3.68
C TRP A 195 11.25 -0.66 2.30
N GLY A 196 10.76 0.16 1.36
CA GLY A 196 11.39 0.34 0.05
C GLY A 196 12.83 0.84 0.15
N MET A 197 13.16 1.67 1.16
CA MET A 197 14.51 2.23 1.28
C MET A 197 15.46 1.15 1.73
N PHE A 198 15.01 0.37 2.71
CA PHE A 198 15.72 -0.81 3.18
C PHE A 198 15.90 -1.83 2.03
N ALA A 199 14.82 -2.15 1.31
CA ALA A 199 14.85 -3.06 0.17
C ALA A 199 15.81 -2.58 -0.93
N HIS A 200 15.83 -1.27 -1.22
CA HIS A 200 16.76 -0.72 -2.19
C HIS A 200 18.22 -0.83 -1.74
N ALA A 201 18.51 -0.56 -0.47
CA ALA A 201 19.85 -0.69 0.09
C ALA A 201 20.34 -2.14 0.03
N VAL A 202 19.48 -3.08 0.43
CA VAL A 202 19.77 -4.52 0.35
C VAL A 202 19.95 -4.97 -1.09
N SER A 203 19.04 -4.60 -1.99
CA SER A 203 19.16 -4.92 -3.43
C SER A 203 20.47 -4.41 -4.01
N SER A 204 20.84 -3.17 -3.71
CA SER A 204 22.09 -2.57 -4.20
C SER A 204 23.35 -3.27 -3.67
N LEU A 205 23.27 -3.90 -2.50
CA LEU A 205 24.34 -4.74 -1.96
C LEU A 205 24.38 -6.11 -2.65
N LEU A 206 23.21 -6.73 -2.83
CA LEU A 206 23.07 -8.01 -3.52
C LEU A 206 23.48 -7.91 -5.00
N ASP A 207 23.26 -6.79 -5.66
CA ASP A 207 23.68 -6.56 -7.05
C ASP A 207 25.21 -6.55 -7.22
N LYS A 208 25.97 -6.34 -6.14
CA LYS A 208 27.45 -6.42 -6.17
C LYS A 208 27.97 -7.86 -6.09
N LEU A 209 27.14 -8.79 -5.64
CA LEU A 209 27.52 -10.20 -5.50
C LEU A 209 27.17 -10.95 -6.80
N PRO A 210 28.12 -11.64 -7.46
CA PRO A 210 27.90 -12.24 -8.79
C PRO A 210 26.84 -13.34 -8.83
N PHE A 211 26.60 -14.04 -7.72
CA PHE A 211 25.58 -15.09 -7.63
C PHE A 211 24.15 -14.53 -7.54
N THR A 212 23.96 -13.39 -6.87
CA THR A 212 22.64 -12.77 -6.68
C THR A 212 22.30 -11.80 -7.79
N SER A 213 23.28 -11.10 -8.37
CA SER A 213 23.06 -10.20 -9.51
C SER A 213 22.60 -10.94 -10.79
N SER A 214 22.89 -12.23 -10.89
CA SER A 214 22.43 -13.10 -11.98
C SER A 214 21.18 -13.91 -11.64
N ALA A 215 20.67 -13.82 -10.40
CA ALA A 215 19.48 -14.53 -9.98
C ALA A 215 18.23 -13.94 -10.66
N LYS A 216 17.58 -14.74 -11.51
CA LYS A 216 16.34 -14.37 -12.21
C LYS A 216 15.13 -15.10 -11.63
N PHE A 217 15.14 -15.45 -10.35
CA PHE A 217 14.09 -16.27 -9.76
C PHE A 217 12.82 -15.45 -9.49
N THR A 218 12.03 -15.24 -10.54
CA THR A 218 10.69 -14.63 -10.46
C THR A 218 9.63 -15.67 -10.85
N PRO A 219 8.35 -15.51 -10.46
CA PRO A 219 7.28 -16.36 -10.94
C PRO A 219 7.23 -16.48 -12.47
N GLU A 220 7.50 -15.39 -13.20
CA GLU A 220 7.54 -15.39 -14.66
C GLU A 220 8.70 -16.24 -15.21
N TYR A 221 9.86 -16.20 -14.55
CA TYR A 221 10.98 -17.07 -14.89
C TYR A 221 10.68 -18.54 -14.58
N VAL A 222 10.07 -18.82 -13.43
CA VAL A 222 9.63 -20.17 -13.04
C VAL A 222 8.62 -20.70 -14.04
N GLN A 223 7.64 -19.88 -14.46
CA GLN A 223 6.65 -20.24 -15.47
C GLN A 223 7.32 -20.52 -16.81
N LYS A 224 8.24 -19.66 -17.25
CA LYS A 224 8.96 -19.84 -18.52
C LYS A 224 9.81 -21.11 -18.55
N ARG A 225 10.36 -21.54 -17.41
CA ARG A 225 11.28 -22.68 -17.31
C ARG A 225 10.61 -24.00 -16.93
N PHE A 226 9.58 -23.95 -16.10
CA PHE A 226 8.90 -25.12 -15.53
C PHE A 226 7.43 -25.23 -15.98
N GLY A 227 6.97 -24.38 -16.90
CA GLY A 227 5.64 -24.44 -17.50
C GLY A 227 4.53 -24.22 -16.48
N ALA A 228 3.60 -25.17 -16.39
CA ALA A 228 2.42 -25.12 -15.54
C ALA A 228 2.72 -24.84 -14.05
N ILE A 229 3.91 -25.21 -13.56
CA ILE A 229 4.32 -24.99 -12.16
C ILE A 229 4.39 -23.50 -11.79
N GLY A 230 4.73 -22.63 -12.76
CA GLY A 230 4.82 -21.19 -12.51
C GLY A 230 3.51 -20.43 -12.75
N GLU A 231 2.42 -21.11 -13.09
CA GLU A 231 1.11 -20.45 -13.15
C GLU A 231 0.70 -19.97 -11.75
N PRO A 232 0.14 -18.76 -11.59
CA PRO A 232 -0.19 -18.20 -10.28
C PRO A 232 -1.04 -19.14 -9.41
N ALA A 233 -1.98 -19.87 -10.02
CA ALA A 233 -2.80 -20.88 -9.33
C ALA A 233 -1.96 -22.02 -8.76
N VAL A 234 -1.05 -22.58 -9.57
CA VAL A 234 -0.21 -23.72 -9.16
C VAL A 234 0.81 -23.27 -8.13
N LEU A 235 1.40 -22.08 -8.30
CA LEU A 235 2.32 -21.50 -7.33
C LEU A 235 1.63 -21.28 -5.98
N GLY A 236 0.42 -20.70 -5.97
CA GLY A 236 -0.37 -20.52 -4.76
C GLY A 236 -0.73 -21.84 -4.09
N GLY A 237 -1.09 -22.85 -4.89
CA GLY A 237 -1.33 -24.21 -4.42
C GLY A 237 -0.09 -24.84 -3.78
N ILE A 238 1.09 -24.73 -4.41
CA ILE A 238 2.34 -25.27 -3.86
C ILE A 238 2.70 -24.59 -2.54
N ILE A 239 2.59 -23.26 -2.48
CA ILE A 239 2.87 -22.51 -1.25
C ILE A 239 1.91 -22.96 -0.14
N GLY A 240 0.61 -23.06 -0.43
CA GLY A 240 -0.38 -23.52 0.56
C GLY A 240 -0.16 -24.96 1.01
N LEU A 241 0.28 -25.84 0.12
CA LEU A 241 0.63 -27.22 0.45
C LEU A 241 1.79 -27.26 1.44
N LEU A 242 2.89 -26.58 1.12
CA LEU A 242 4.09 -26.55 1.97
C LEU A 242 3.79 -25.91 3.33
N MET A 243 3.03 -24.82 3.35
CA MET A 243 2.61 -24.16 4.59
C MET A 243 1.71 -25.05 5.44
N GLY A 244 0.71 -25.71 4.85
CA GLY A 244 -0.20 -26.58 5.56
C GLY A 244 0.49 -27.81 6.15
N ILE A 245 1.45 -28.40 5.42
CA ILE A 245 2.28 -29.50 5.92
C ILE A 245 3.14 -29.01 7.08
N GLY A 246 3.82 -27.88 6.94
CA GLY A 246 4.66 -27.32 8.00
C GLY A 246 3.88 -26.95 9.26
N ALA A 247 2.67 -26.40 9.09
CA ALA A 247 1.72 -26.13 10.18
C ALA A 247 1.14 -27.42 10.79
N GLY A 248 1.35 -28.57 10.13
CA GLY A 248 0.82 -29.88 10.49
C GLY A 248 -0.70 -29.92 10.59
N PHE A 249 -1.36 -29.28 9.63
CA PHE A 249 -2.80 -29.32 9.46
C PHE A 249 -3.28 -30.71 8.98
N TRP A 250 -4.56 -31.00 9.18
CA TRP A 250 -5.18 -32.20 8.62
C TRP A 250 -5.27 -32.09 7.09
N TRP A 251 -5.23 -33.22 6.38
CA TRP A 251 -5.02 -33.22 4.92
C TRP A 251 -6.05 -32.38 4.14
N GLY A 252 -7.31 -32.32 4.56
CA GLY A 252 -8.29 -31.48 3.86
C GLY A 252 -8.17 -30.00 4.21
N ASP A 253 -7.68 -29.64 5.39
CA ASP A 253 -7.33 -28.24 5.71
C ASP A 253 -6.13 -27.77 4.88
N ILE A 254 -5.17 -28.66 4.62
CA ILE A 254 -4.07 -28.41 3.69
C ILE A 254 -4.64 -28.13 2.29
N VAL A 255 -5.53 -28.98 1.77
CA VAL A 255 -6.16 -28.78 0.46
C VAL A 255 -6.96 -27.47 0.41
N MET A 256 -7.70 -27.12 1.47
CA MET A 256 -8.42 -25.85 1.54
C MET A 256 -7.48 -24.64 1.56
N LEU A 257 -6.35 -24.72 2.25
CA LEU A 257 -5.31 -23.69 2.24
C LEU A 257 -4.68 -23.52 0.85
N MET A 258 -4.40 -24.62 0.15
CA MET A 258 -3.94 -24.60 -1.24
C MET A 258 -4.91 -23.84 -2.14
N ILE A 259 -6.22 -24.15 -2.07
CA ILE A 259 -7.26 -23.51 -2.88
C ILE A 259 -7.38 -22.03 -2.55
N LYS A 260 -7.35 -21.65 -1.26
CA LYS A 260 -7.39 -20.24 -0.84
C LYS A 260 -6.22 -19.45 -1.41
N LEU A 261 -5.00 -19.97 -1.30
CA LEU A 261 -3.81 -19.28 -1.79
C LEU A 261 -3.75 -19.22 -3.31
N ALA A 262 -4.13 -20.29 -4.01
CA ALA A 262 -4.29 -20.28 -5.46
C ALA A 262 -5.31 -19.23 -5.91
N THR A 263 -6.46 -19.14 -5.23
CA THR A 263 -7.51 -18.17 -5.52
C THR A 263 -6.99 -16.74 -5.38
N ALA A 264 -6.29 -16.43 -4.28
CA ALA A 264 -5.72 -15.10 -4.07
C ALA A 264 -4.70 -14.72 -5.15
N LEU A 265 -3.79 -15.64 -5.50
CA LEU A 265 -2.75 -15.40 -6.51
C LEU A 265 -3.31 -15.25 -7.94
N VAL A 266 -4.52 -15.76 -8.20
CA VAL A 266 -5.22 -15.59 -9.49
C VAL A 266 -6.03 -14.31 -9.51
N LEU A 267 -6.81 -14.03 -8.45
CA LEU A 267 -7.76 -12.92 -8.45
C LEU A 267 -7.11 -11.55 -8.20
N LEU A 268 -6.05 -11.47 -7.38
CA LEU A 268 -5.39 -10.19 -7.04
C LEU A 268 -4.85 -9.45 -8.27
N PRO A 269 -4.09 -10.11 -9.19
CA PRO A 269 -3.63 -9.46 -10.41
C PRO A 269 -4.78 -8.90 -11.27
N MET A 270 -5.91 -9.61 -11.33
CA MET A 270 -7.08 -9.18 -12.11
C MET A 270 -7.70 -7.91 -11.56
N MET A 271 -7.87 -7.80 -10.24
CA MET A 271 -8.42 -6.60 -9.62
C MET A 271 -7.46 -5.40 -9.71
N SER A 272 -6.16 -5.62 -9.51
CA SER A 272 -5.14 -4.60 -9.77
C SER A 272 -5.15 -4.11 -11.24
N GLY A 273 -5.39 -5.02 -12.19
CA GLY A 273 -5.55 -4.68 -13.61
C GLY A 273 -6.73 -3.75 -13.88
N ILE A 274 -7.86 -3.93 -13.19
CA ILE A 274 -9.02 -3.02 -13.27
C ILE A 274 -8.64 -1.63 -12.78
N VAL A 275 -7.92 -1.53 -11.65
CA VAL A 275 -7.46 -0.23 -11.13
C VAL A 275 -6.53 0.46 -12.12
N MET A 276 -5.58 -0.27 -12.70
CA MET A 276 -4.67 0.25 -13.72
C MET A 276 -5.43 0.84 -14.92
N GLN A 277 -6.38 0.07 -15.47
CA GLN A 277 -7.18 0.51 -16.62
C GLN A 277 -8.00 1.77 -16.31
N ALA A 278 -8.51 1.89 -15.07
CA ALA A 278 -9.28 3.04 -14.65
C ALA A 278 -8.40 4.26 -14.32
N LEU A 279 -7.16 4.05 -13.89
CA LEU A 279 -6.18 5.11 -13.61
C LEU A 279 -5.58 5.73 -14.87
N VAL A 280 -5.28 4.94 -15.91
CA VAL A 280 -4.59 5.41 -17.13
C VAL A 280 -5.22 6.69 -17.71
N PRO A 281 -6.55 6.77 -17.96
CA PRO A 281 -7.16 7.97 -18.52
C PRO A 281 -7.05 9.20 -17.61
N VAL A 282 -7.07 9.00 -16.29
CA VAL A 282 -6.94 10.07 -15.30
C VAL A 282 -5.50 10.56 -15.24
N SER A 283 -4.53 9.65 -15.20
CA SER A 283 -3.11 9.97 -15.16
C SER A 283 -2.63 10.67 -16.43
N GLU A 284 -3.09 10.24 -17.61
CA GLU A 284 -2.76 10.90 -18.88
C GLU A 284 -3.37 12.31 -18.96
N ALA A 285 -4.64 12.46 -18.58
CA ALA A 285 -5.30 13.77 -18.58
C ALA A 285 -4.68 14.72 -17.54
N ALA A 286 -4.33 14.21 -16.36
CA ALA A 286 -3.63 14.97 -15.33
C ALA A 286 -2.24 15.40 -15.80
N ALA A 287 -1.46 14.50 -16.42
CA ALA A 287 -0.15 14.81 -16.97
C ALA A 287 -0.25 15.91 -18.06
N ALA A 288 -1.20 15.80 -18.98
CA ALA A 288 -1.42 16.81 -20.03
C ALA A 288 -1.87 18.16 -19.44
N PHE A 289 -2.80 18.14 -18.49
CA PHE A 289 -3.28 19.35 -17.80
C PHE A 289 -2.15 20.06 -17.05
N MET A 290 -1.32 19.30 -16.35
CA MET A 290 -0.19 19.85 -15.60
C MET A 290 0.90 20.35 -16.53
N GLN A 291 1.29 19.63 -17.58
CA GLN A 291 2.27 20.11 -18.58
C GLN A 291 1.90 21.48 -19.15
N ALA A 292 0.62 21.73 -19.41
CA ALA A 292 0.12 23.01 -19.89
C ALA A 292 0.22 24.15 -18.85
N ARG A 293 0.35 23.83 -17.56
CA ARG A 293 0.32 24.79 -16.44
C ARG A 293 1.65 24.95 -15.71
N THR A 294 2.52 23.93 -15.72
CA THR A 294 3.76 23.88 -14.94
C THR A 294 5.02 24.14 -15.78
N LYS A 295 4.91 24.88 -16.90
CA LYS A 295 6.03 25.16 -17.81
C LYS A 295 6.76 23.89 -18.29
N GLY A 296 6.01 22.80 -18.55
CA GLY A 296 6.57 21.53 -19.03
C GLY A 296 7.06 20.57 -17.94
N LYS A 297 6.83 20.85 -16.66
CA LYS A 297 7.18 19.94 -15.56
C LYS A 297 6.26 18.72 -15.56
N GLN A 298 6.84 17.53 -15.69
CA GLN A 298 6.13 16.26 -15.52
C GLN A 298 5.84 16.05 -14.02
N LEU A 299 4.60 15.74 -13.67
CA LEU A 299 4.23 15.40 -12.31
C LEU A 299 3.75 13.96 -12.23
N PHE A 300 4.04 13.31 -11.12
CA PHE A 300 3.52 12.00 -10.76
C PHE A 300 2.26 12.16 -9.91
N ILE A 301 1.34 11.21 -10.08
CA ILE A 301 0.15 11.10 -9.25
C ILE A 301 0.45 10.10 -8.13
N GLY A 302 0.47 10.58 -6.89
CA GLY A 302 0.66 9.76 -5.70
C GLY A 302 -0.61 8.97 -5.36
N VAL A 303 -0.50 7.65 -5.31
CA VAL A 303 -1.58 6.70 -5.04
C VAL A 303 -1.17 5.63 -4.03
N ASP A 304 -2.16 4.94 -3.47
CA ASP A 304 -1.97 3.80 -2.57
C ASP A 304 -1.23 2.64 -3.29
N PRO A 305 -0.17 2.06 -2.69
CA PRO A 305 0.57 0.94 -3.27
C PRO A 305 -0.18 -0.39 -3.31
N ALA A 306 -1.38 -0.52 -2.72
CA ALA A 306 -2.18 -1.75 -2.77
C ALA A 306 -2.40 -2.24 -4.20
N ILE A 307 -2.41 -1.34 -5.19
CA ILE A 307 -2.50 -1.71 -6.61
C ILE A 307 -1.29 -2.53 -7.09
N ALA A 308 -0.13 -2.32 -6.48
CA ALA A 308 1.12 -3.02 -6.79
C ALA A 308 1.16 -4.44 -6.20
N VAL A 309 0.34 -4.71 -5.16
CA VAL A 309 0.24 -6.03 -4.53
C VAL A 309 -0.24 -7.09 -5.51
N GLY A 310 -0.98 -6.73 -6.55
CA GLY A 310 -1.39 -7.65 -7.62
C GLY A 310 -0.24 -8.22 -8.45
N HIS A 311 1.01 -7.77 -8.28
CA HIS A 311 2.15 -8.38 -8.97
C HIS A 311 2.48 -9.74 -8.34
N THR A 312 2.55 -10.80 -9.15
CA THR A 312 2.74 -12.19 -8.69
C THR A 312 3.99 -12.37 -7.82
N SER A 313 5.12 -11.73 -8.17
CA SER A 313 6.34 -11.72 -7.34
C SER A 313 6.12 -11.17 -5.93
N VAL A 314 5.32 -10.12 -5.79
CA VAL A 314 5.00 -9.53 -4.47
C VAL A 314 4.19 -10.54 -3.67
N LEU A 315 3.13 -11.10 -4.26
CA LEU A 315 2.27 -12.10 -3.60
C LEU A 315 3.03 -13.35 -3.15
N ALA A 316 3.84 -13.91 -4.04
CA ALA A 316 4.63 -15.10 -3.73
C ALA A 316 5.62 -14.83 -2.59
N THR A 317 6.29 -13.67 -2.62
CA THR A 317 7.22 -13.26 -1.56
C THR A 317 6.48 -13.03 -0.24
N THR A 318 5.32 -12.37 -0.26
CA THR A 318 4.49 -12.17 0.93
C THR A 318 4.10 -13.51 1.54
N ALA A 319 3.59 -14.46 0.73
CA ALA A 319 3.19 -15.77 1.24
C ALA A 319 4.35 -16.54 1.90
N LEU A 320 5.59 -16.39 1.38
CA LEU A 320 6.79 -16.97 1.99
C LEU A 320 7.26 -16.24 3.25
N MET A 321 7.05 -14.92 3.33
CA MET A 321 7.51 -14.08 4.44
C MET A 321 6.54 -14.03 5.63
N VAL A 322 5.23 -14.20 5.40
CA VAL A 322 4.21 -14.10 6.46
C VAL A 322 4.49 -15.06 7.63
N PRO A 323 4.88 -16.34 7.43
CA PRO A 323 5.25 -17.23 8.54
C PRO A 323 6.41 -16.72 9.39
N VAL A 324 7.34 -15.96 8.80
CA VAL A 324 8.52 -15.43 9.48
C VAL A 324 8.16 -14.18 10.29
N TYR A 325 7.30 -13.30 9.77
CA TYR A 325 6.96 -12.05 10.45
C TYR A 325 5.81 -12.20 11.46
N GLN A 326 4.82 -13.05 11.21
CA GLN A 326 3.70 -13.29 12.15
C GLN A 326 4.07 -14.23 13.30
N SER A 327 5.36 -14.47 13.53
CA SER A 327 5.82 -15.45 14.49
C SER A 327 5.71 -14.97 15.94
N VAL A 328 4.51 -15.05 16.51
CA VAL A 328 4.23 -14.77 17.92
C VAL A 328 4.78 -15.86 18.85
N ASN A 329 5.60 -15.47 19.82
CA ASN A 329 6.05 -16.30 20.92
C ASN A 329 4.92 -16.40 21.96
N SER A 330 4.27 -17.55 22.02
CA SER A 330 3.19 -17.84 22.97
C SER A 330 3.67 -17.84 24.43
N SER A 331 4.98 -17.91 24.70
CA SER A 331 5.53 -17.90 26.07
C SER A 331 5.54 -16.51 26.74
N SER A 332 5.26 -15.44 26.00
CA SER A 332 5.24 -14.07 26.54
C SER A 332 3.84 -13.54 26.86
N ALA A 333 2.77 -14.28 26.55
CA ALA A 333 1.40 -13.91 26.94
C ALA A 333 1.10 -14.18 28.44
N GLU A 334 1.99 -14.86 29.16
CA GLU A 334 1.86 -15.17 30.59
C GLU A 334 2.71 -14.28 31.53
N ARG A 335 3.26 -13.15 31.04
CA ARG A 335 3.98 -12.17 31.88
C ARG A 335 3.45 -10.75 31.67
#